data_AF-A0A074TNB4-F1
#
_entry.id   AF-A0A074TNB4-F1
#
_cell.length_a   1.000
_cell.length_b   1.000
_cell.length_c   1.000
_cell.angle_alpha   90.00
_cell.angle_beta   90.00
_cell.angle_gamma   90.00
#
_symmetry.space_group_name_H-M   'P 1'
#
loop_
_entity.id
_entity.type
_entity.pdbx_description
1 polymer ?
#
loop_
_entity_poly.entity_id
_entity_poly.type
_entity_poly.pdbx_seq_one_letter_code
_entity_poly.pdbx_strand_id
1 'polypeptide(L)'
;MRRMHKLTLIGATFFLAAATGHVMQSVTPSPEQAGLSPARDVGMASTAKPTPPKTPRTQLASMTVLRNPTSKVIAQDTGVEMIPQMPDESQHSFTALSTSQCPDATLHLDVTPAGSVSAALSASCAGGANIKVSDGILTLTAMADQDGNWQALLPALTARTEVSVQFQQAQIATQTIDTPSATKLDRVILTADSASSMHLDIHEMAPGEEGSGDISAEMPRNPDDTIGGYLMSYAGPEGSQIELYTAPSSVTQARLQIEAEVTPDNCGTTATGTLQRFDAGVPGPTQPVSIDMPSCEAVGQSVVLPLPDLHAEALQRIAQK
;
A
#
# COMPACT_ATOMS: atom_id res chain seq x y z
N MET A 1 63.28 4.01 1.84
CA MET A 1 62.83 2.59 1.80
C MET A 1 61.35 2.37 2.17
N ARG A 2 60.70 3.19 3.02
CA ARG A 2 59.29 2.99 3.43
C ARG A 2 58.22 3.35 2.38
N ARG A 3 58.56 4.14 1.35
CA ARG A 3 57.64 4.50 0.24
C ARG A 3 57.54 3.44 -0.86
N MET A 4 58.58 2.62 -1.05
CA MET A 4 58.56 1.54 -2.05
C MET A 4 57.63 0.39 -1.64
N HIS A 5 57.50 0.10 -0.34
CA HIS A 5 56.59 -0.94 0.16
C HIS A 5 55.10 -0.64 -0.05
N LYS A 6 54.72 0.65 -0.08
CA LYS A 6 53.32 1.04 -0.32
C LYS A 6 52.93 0.93 -1.80
N LEU A 7 53.89 1.13 -2.71
CA LEU A 7 53.66 0.99 -4.15
C LEU A 7 53.58 -0.48 -4.58
N THR A 8 54.36 -1.38 -3.97
CA THR A 8 54.24 -2.82 -4.24
C THR A 8 52.93 -3.43 -3.72
N LEU A 9 52.37 -2.92 -2.62
CA LEU A 9 51.11 -3.44 -2.08
C LEU A 9 49.90 -3.10 -2.98
N ILE A 10 49.87 -1.91 -3.60
CA ILE A 10 48.77 -1.49 -4.49
C ILE A 10 48.80 -2.25 -5.82
N GLY A 11 49.99 -2.55 -6.35
CA GLY A 11 50.13 -3.30 -7.60
C GLY A 11 49.71 -4.77 -7.49
N ALA A 12 49.90 -5.39 -6.32
CA ALA A 12 49.55 -6.80 -6.11
C ALA A 12 48.02 -7.03 -6.07
N THR A 13 47.25 -6.09 -5.52
CA THR A 13 45.78 -6.21 -5.44
C THR A 13 45.11 -6.04 -6.81
N PHE A 14 45.65 -5.18 -7.68
CA PHE A 14 45.12 -4.98 -9.03
C PHE A 14 45.29 -6.21 -9.93
N PHE A 15 46.40 -6.95 -9.79
CA PHE A 15 46.62 -8.18 -10.55
C PHE A 15 45.72 -9.34 -10.12
N LEU A 16 45.32 -9.40 -8.84
CA LEU A 16 44.46 -10.47 -8.33
C LEU A 16 42.99 -10.30 -8.78
N ALA A 17 42.53 -9.07 -9.00
CA ALA A 17 41.18 -8.78 -9.48
C ALA A 17 40.98 -9.05 -10.98
N ALA A 18 42.03 -8.91 -11.81
CA ALA A 18 41.94 -9.19 -13.24
C ALA A 18 41.86 -10.69 -13.58
N ALA A 19 42.32 -11.56 -12.66
CA ALA A 19 42.35 -13.00 -12.88
C ALA A 19 40.98 -13.69 -12.65
N THR A 20 40.08 -13.10 -11.87
CA THR A 20 38.76 -13.68 -11.58
C THR A 20 37.70 -13.36 -12.65
N GLY A 21 37.91 -12.31 -13.44
CA GLY A 21 36.97 -11.90 -14.51
C GLY A 21 37.01 -12.73 -15.79
N HIS A 22 38.05 -13.57 -16.00
CA HIS A 22 38.26 -14.24 -17.30
C HIS A 22 37.66 -15.66 -17.41
N VAL A 23 37.10 -16.22 -16.34
CA VAL A 23 36.70 -17.65 -16.29
C VAL A 23 35.18 -17.89 -16.46
N MET A 24 34.34 -16.85 -16.48
CA MET A 24 32.87 -17.03 -16.60
C MET A 24 32.26 -16.84 -17.99
N GLN A 25 33.07 -16.66 -19.06
CA GLN A 25 32.54 -16.49 -20.43
C GLN A 25 32.63 -17.73 -21.35
N SER A 26 33.04 -18.91 -20.86
CA SER A 26 33.24 -20.10 -21.70
C SER A 26 32.34 -21.28 -21.35
N VAL A 27 31.04 -21.06 -21.12
CA VAL A 27 30.06 -22.16 -21.06
C VAL A 27 28.81 -21.78 -21.85
N THR A 28 28.76 -22.21 -23.10
CA THR A 28 27.56 -22.18 -23.96
C THR A 28 26.89 -23.56 -23.90
N PRO A 29 25.62 -23.68 -23.48
CA PRO A 29 24.88 -24.93 -23.64
C PRO A 29 24.29 -25.03 -25.06
N SER A 30 24.65 -26.10 -25.78
CA SER A 30 23.99 -26.52 -27.02
C SER A 30 22.61 -27.14 -26.73
N PRO A 31 21.56 -26.83 -27.51
CA PRO A 31 20.36 -27.65 -27.53
C PRO A 31 20.48 -28.70 -28.65
N GLU A 32 20.70 -29.95 -28.26
CA GLU A 32 20.53 -31.11 -29.13
C GLU A 32 19.05 -31.53 -29.08
N GLN A 33 18.29 -31.15 -30.11
CA GLN A 33 16.94 -31.67 -30.36
C GLN A 33 17.02 -32.78 -31.41
N ALA A 34 16.83 -34.02 -30.97
CA ALA A 34 16.54 -35.17 -31.81
C ALA A 34 15.18 -35.75 -31.41
N GLY A 35 14.27 -35.91 -32.38
CA GLY A 35 12.99 -36.58 -32.15
C GLY A 35 11.95 -36.36 -33.24
N LEU A 36 12.13 -37.05 -34.37
CA LEU A 36 11.24 -37.09 -35.54
C LEU A 36 9.95 -37.92 -35.31
N SER A 37 8.85 -37.48 -35.96
CA SER A 37 7.86 -38.26 -36.76
C SER A 37 6.39 -38.08 -36.34
N PRO A 38 5.41 -38.34 -37.26
CA PRO A 38 5.31 -37.81 -38.62
C PRO A 38 3.90 -37.28 -38.93
N ALA A 39 3.80 -36.71 -40.13
CA ALA A 39 2.61 -36.17 -40.78
C ALA A 39 1.38 -37.10 -40.80
N ARG A 40 0.20 -36.48 -40.67
CA ARG A 40 -1.06 -37.03 -41.18
C ARG A 40 -1.71 -35.96 -42.03
N ASP A 41 -1.78 -36.26 -43.32
CA ASP A 41 -2.31 -35.39 -44.36
C ASP A 41 -3.71 -35.83 -44.77
N VAL A 42 -4.41 -34.91 -45.43
CA VAL A 42 -5.65 -35.03 -46.21
C VAL A 42 -7.00 -34.90 -45.47
N GLY A 43 -7.63 -33.75 -45.70
CA GLY A 43 -9.04 -33.47 -45.48
C GLY A 43 -9.47 -32.17 -46.16
N MET A 44 -9.35 -32.12 -47.48
CA MET A 44 -9.78 -30.99 -48.32
C MET A 44 -11.31 -30.92 -48.33
N ALA A 45 -11.90 -29.83 -47.82
CA ALA A 45 -13.28 -29.48 -48.13
C ALA A 45 -13.57 -27.97 -48.00
N SER A 46 -13.95 -27.39 -49.14
CA SER A 46 -15.03 -26.42 -49.31
C SER A 46 -14.83 -24.98 -48.81
N THR A 47 -14.65 -24.11 -49.79
CA THR A 47 -14.97 -22.68 -49.80
C THR A 47 -16.32 -22.36 -49.14
N ALA A 48 -16.32 -21.46 -48.16
CA ALA A 48 -17.48 -20.66 -47.81
C ALA A 48 -17.03 -19.28 -47.28
N LYS A 49 -17.40 -18.25 -48.03
CA LYS A 49 -17.24 -16.83 -47.69
C LYS A 49 -18.08 -16.50 -46.44
N PRO A 50 -17.54 -15.84 -45.39
CA PRO A 50 -18.34 -15.48 -44.24
C PRO A 50 -19.37 -14.42 -44.65
N THR A 51 -20.65 -14.76 -44.52
CA THR A 51 -21.75 -13.80 -44.64
C THR A 51 -21.91 -13.12 -43.27
N PRO A 52 -21.95 -11.78 -43.19
CA PRO A 52 -22.08 -11.11 -41.90
C PRO A 52 -23.46 -11.42 -41.27
N PRO A 53 -23.54 -11.57 -39.94
CA PRO A 53 -24.80 -11.79 -39.27
C PRO A 53 -25.70 -10.56 -39.42
N LYS A 54 -26.95 -10.77 -39.83
CA LYS A 54 -28.01 -9.75 -39.79
C LYS A 54 -28.24 -9.36 -38.33
N THR A 55 -27.79 -8.18 -37.95
CA THR A 55 -28.18 -7.52 -36.72
C THR A 55 -29.70 -7.27 -36.73
N PRO A 56 -30.46 -7.70 -35.70
CA PRO A 56 -31.81 -7.21 -35.53
C PRO A 56 -31.74 -5.71 -35.22
N ARG A 57 -32.37 -4.89 -36.07
CA ARG A 57 -32.62 -3.47 -35.77
C ARG A 57 -33.65 -3.41 -34.64
N THR A 58 -33.19 -3.20 -33.41
CA THR A 58 -34.06 -2.81 -32.30
C THR A 58 -34.60 -1.41 -32.60
N GLN A 59 -35.88 -1.29 -32.95
CA GLN A 59 -36.56 0.00 -32.93
C GLN A 59 -36.61 0.46 -31.48
N LEU A 60 -35.98 1.60 -31.17
CA LEU A 60 -36.23 2.32 -29.92
C LEU A 60 -37.71 2.72 -29.93
N ALA A 61 -38.50 2.09 -29.06
CA ALA A 61 -39.82 2.58 -28.74
C ALA A 61 -39.69 3.99 -28.17
N SER A 62 -40.53 4.89 -28.67
CA SER A 62 -40.57 6.31 -28.34
C SER A 62 -40.61 6.56 -26.84
N MET A 63 -39.88 7.58 -26.42
CA MET A 63 -39.80 8.06 -25.04
C MET A 63 -41.20 8.39 -24.52
N THR A 64 -41.70 7.62 -23.55
CA THR A 64 -42.86 8.00 -22.77
C THR A 64 -42.43 9.11 -21.81
N VAL A 65 -42.84 10.34 -22.11
CA VAL A 65 -42.68 11.49 -21.21
C VAL A 65 -43.54 11.26 -19.97
N LEU A 66 -42.93 11.00 -18.82
CA LEU A 66 -43.60 11.06 -17.53
C LEU A 66 -44.00 12.51 -17.27
N ARG A 67 -45.30 12.81 -17.40
CA ARG A 67 -45.87 14.06 -16.91
C ARG A 67 -46.04 13.95 -15.40
N ASN A 68 -45.40 14.87 -14.68
CA ASN A 68 -45.58 15.01 -13.24
C ASN A 68 -47.07 15.28 -12.95
N PRO A 69 -47.74 14.51 -12.08
CA PRO A 69 -49.12 14.80 -11.72
C PRO A 69 -49.23 16.16 -11.03
N THR A 70 -50.27 16.91 -11.40
CA THR A 70 -50.65 18.16 -10.72
C THR A 70 -50.89 17.89 -9.24
N SER A 71 -50.13 18.59 -8.37
CA SER A 71 -50.33 18.59 -6.92
C SER A 71 -51.80 18.88 -6.61
N LYS A 72 -52.51 17.88 -6.09
CA LYS A 72 -53.83 18.11 -5.48
C LYS A 72 -53.61 18.93 -4.22
N VAL A 73 -54.36 20.03 -4.11
CA VAL A 73 -54.52 20.79 -2.88
C VAL A 73 -55.05 19.83 -1.81
N ILE A 74 -54.24 19.56 -0.80
CA ILE A 74 -54.63 18.78 0.37
C ILE A 74 -55.58 19.67 1.18
N ALA A 75 -56.79 19.18 1.44
CA ALA A 75 -57.72 19.84 2.34
C ALA A 75 -57.09 19.88 3.75
N GLN A 76 -57.08 21.05 4.39
CA GLN A 76 -56.67 21.15 5.79
C GLN A 76 -57.77 20.51 6.64
N ASP A 77 -57.47 19.33 7.15
CA ASP A 77 -58.29 18.62 8.13
C ASP A 77 -58.12 19.30 9.49
N THR A 78 -59.04 20.21 9.82
CA THR A 78 -59.17 20.80 11.15
C THR A 78 -60.10 19.93 11.97
N GLY A 79 -59.62 18.80 12.50
CA GLY A 79 -60.53 17.89 13.19
C GLY A 79 -59.97 16.63 13.83
N VAL A 80 -58.81 16.65 14.50
CA VAL A 80 -58.49 15.63 15.51
C VAL A 80 -57.80 16.30 16.71
N GLU A 81 -58.47 16.21 17.86
CA GLU A 81 -58.00 16.62 19.18
C GLU A 81 -56.74 15.83 19.57
N MET A 82 -55.83 16.45 20.33
CA MET A 82 -54.50 15.92 20.67
C MET A 82 -54.54 14.46 21.15
N ILE A 83 -53.87 13.58 20.40
CA ILE A 83 -53.52 12.25 20.88
C ILE A 83 -52.50 12.43 22.01
N PRO A 84 -52.73 11.92 23.24
CA PRO A 84 -51.71 11.98 24.28
C PRO A 84 -50.46 11.25 23.81
N GLN A 85 -49.33 11.96 23.83
CA GLN A 85 -48.03 11.37 23.51
C GLN A 85 -47.75 10.25 24.51
N MET A 86 -47.69 9.01 24.01
CA MET A 86 -47.11 7.90 24.76
C MET A 86 -45.66 8.26 25.10
N PRO A 87 -45.15 7.91 26.31
CA PRO A 87 -43.75 8.10 26.64
C PRO A 87 -42.89 7.42 25.57
N ASP A 88 -41.88 8.14 25.11
CA ASP A 88 -40.91 7.68 24.12
C ASP A 88 -40.28 6.37 24.60
N GLU A 89 -40.65 5.25 23.96
CA GLU A 89 -40.11 3.92 24.22
C GLU A 89 -38.75 3.73 23.53
N SER A 90 -37.95 4.80 23.45
CA SER A 90 -36.58 4.82 22.93
C SER A 90 -35.56 4.16 23.88
N GLN A 91 -36.02 3.45 24.92
CA GLN A 91 -35.18 2.71 25.86
C GLN A 91 -35.12 1.20 25.64
N HIS A 92 -35.79 0.68 24.62
CA HIS A 92 -35.53 -0.69 24.17
C HIS A 92 -34.43 -0.64 23.11
N SER A 93 -33.23 -0.27 23.55
CA SER A 93 -32.01 -0.72 22.91
C SER A 93 -32.15 -2.22 22.75
N PHE A 94 -32.40 -2.68 21.52
CA PHE A 94 -32.06 -4.04 21.17
C PHE A 94 -30.55 -4.08 21.37
N THR A 95 -30.12 -4.51 22.57
CA THR A 95 -28.76 -4.96 22.80
C THR A 95 -28.61 -6.07 21.78
N ALA A 96 -28.08 -5.72 20.60
CA ALA A 96 -27.55 -6.70 19.70
C ALA A 96 -26.59 -7.46 20.58
N LEU A 97 -26.98 -8.68 20.94
CA LEU A 97 -26.07 -9.65 21.49
C LEU A 97 -25.07 -9.86 20.36
N SER A 98 -24.05 -9.01 20.31
CA SER A 98 -22.81 -9.28 19.63
C SER A 98 -22.29 -10.52 20.33
N THR A 99 -22.76 -11.69 19.90
CA THR A 99 -21.98 -12.91 20.00
C THR A 99 -20.66 -12.55 19.37
N SER A 100 -19.67 -12.28 20.21
CA SER A 100 -18.30 -12.09 19.75
C SER A 100 -18.01 -13.32 18.92
N GLN A 101 -17.79 -13.12 17.62
CA GLN A 101 -17.54 -14.21 16.68
C GLN A 101 -16.25 -14.98 17.06
N CYS A 102 -15.49 -14.43 17.99
CA CYS A 102 -14.32 -15.01 18.61
C CYS A 102 -14.29 -14.63 20.10
N PRO A 103 -14.91 -15.41 21.01
CA PRO A 103 -14.98 -15.07 22.43
C PRO A 103 -13.62 -15.16 23.15
N ASP A 104 -12.66 -15.86 22.57
CA ASP A 104 -11.31 -16.07 23.06
C ASP A 104 -10.28 -15.09 22.47
N ALA A 105 -10.70 -14.19 21.58
CA ALA A 105 -9.79 -13.24 20.94
C ALA A 105 -9.19 -12.26 21.96
N THR A 106 -7.86 -12.22 22.03
CA THR A 106 -7.10 -11.25 22.81
C THR A 106 -6.12 -10.50 21.93
N LEU A 107 -5.97 -9.20 22.15
CA LEU A 107 -5.01 -8.34 21.49
C LEU A 107 -4.15 -7.64 22.53
N HIS A 108 -2.83 -7.84 22.43
CA HIS A 108 -1.84 -7.17 23.25
C HIS A 108 -1.08 -6.15 22.39
N LEU A 109 -0.90 -4.95 22.94
CA LEU A 109 -0.14 -3.88 22.34
C LEU A 109 0.94 -3.42 23.32
N ASP A 110 2.16 -3.23 22.83
CA ASP A 110 3.25 -2.64 23.59
C ASP A 110 3.97 -1.59 22.76
N VAL A 111 4.38 -0.48 23.40
CA VAL A 111 5.17 0.56 22.73
C VAL A 111 6.60 0.06 22.58
N THR A 112 7.12 0.15 21.36
CA THR A 112 8.51 -0.19 21.06
C THR A 112 9.30 1.06 20.67
N PRO A 113 10.65 0.98 20.58
CA PRO A 113 11.46 2.02 19.97
C PRO A 113 11.00 2.38 18.55
N ALA A 114 11.53 3.47 18.01
CA ALA A 114 11.24 3.98 16.66
C ALA A 114 9.79 4.46 16.41
N GLY A 115 9.01 4.62 17.48
CA GLY A 115 7.60 5.03 17.39
C GLY A 115 6.71 3.97 16.76
N SER A 116 6.95 2.72 17.12
CA SER A 116 6.15 1.59 16.68
C SER A 116 5.40 0.94 17.86
N VAL A 117 4.42 0.12 17.54
CA VAL A 117 3.64 -0.68 18.48
C VAL A 117 3.79 -2.14 18.07
N SER A 118 4.30 -2.99 18.95
CA SER A 118 4.20 -4.44 18.73
C SER A 118 2.77 -4.87 19.04
N ALA A 119 2.12 -5.49 18.06
CA ALA A 119 0.78 -6.05 18.20
C ALA A 119 0.85 -7.58 18.19
N ALA A 120 0.19 -8.21 19.15
CA ALA A 120 0.06 -9.66 19.25
C ALA A 120 -1.40 -10.05 19.45
N LEU A 121 -1.95 -10.78 18.48
CA LEU A 121 -3.29 -11.35 18.51
C LEU A 121 -3.21 -12.84 18.84
N SER A 122 -4.12 -13.31 19.67
CA SER A 122 -4.47 -14.74 19.85
C SER A 122 -5.97 -14.89 19.66
N ALA A 123 -6.40 -15.61 18.63
CA ALA A 123 -7.81 -15.77 18.28
C ALA A 123 -8.06 -17.10 17.57
N SER A 124 -8.37 -18.18 18.29
CA SER A 124 -8.43 -19.54 17.72
C SER A 124 -9.45 -19.69 16.59
N CYS A 125 -10.50 -18.87 16.58
CA CYS A 125 -11.50 -18.82 15.50
C CYS A 125 -10.93 -18.39 14.13
N ALA A 126 -9.77 -17.71 14.11
CA ALA A 126 -9.15 -17.11 12.93
C ALA A 126 -7.97 -17.93 12.40
N GLY A 127 -7.80 -19.18 12.85
CA GLY A 127 -6.72 -20.08 12.42
C GLY A 127 -6.61 -20.20 10.90
N GLY A 128 -5.43 -19.86 10.37
CA GLY A 128 -5.09 -19.94 8.95
C GLY A 128 -5.88 -18.97 8.07
N ALA A 129 -6.50 -17.93 8.64
CA ALA A 129 -7.38 -17.02 7.93
C ALA A 129 -6.80 -15.62 7.75
N ASN A 130 -7.31 -14.92 6.73
CA ASN A 130 -7.02 -13.50 6.53
C ASN A 130 -7.77 -12.66 7.57
N ILE A 131 -7.03 -11.76 8.21
CA ILE A 131 -7.52 -10.76 9.15
C ILE A 131 -7.25 -9.36 8.58
N LYS A 132 -8.07 -8.40 8.98
CA LYS A 132 -7.81 -6.97 8.76
C LYS A 132 -7.41 -6.33 10.06
N VAL A 133 -6.33 -5.56 10.04
CA VAL A 133 -5.85 -4.82 11.21
C VAL A 133 -5.92 -3.34 10.87
N SER A 134 -6.58 -2.54 11.69
CA SER A 134 -6.79 -1.12 11.42
C SER A 134 -6.47 -0.28 12.65
N ASP A 135 -5.72 0.80 12.48
CA ASP A 135 -5.47 1.79 13.53
C ASP A 135 -6.36 3.05 13.43
N GLY A 136 -7.34 3.01 12.51
CA GLY A 136 -8.25 4.11 12.20
C GLY A 136 -7.79 5.01 11.06
N ILE A 137 -6.49 5.01 10.74
CA ILE A 137 -5.93 5.73 9.60
C ILE A 137 -5.42 4.76 8.54
N LEU A 138 -4.71 3.73 8.98
CA LEU A 138 -4.17 2.67 8.15
C LEU A 138 -4.95 1.39 8.35
N THR A 139 -5.25 0.69 7.24
CA THR A 139 -5.80 -0.67 7.26
C THR A 139 -4.83 -1.60 6.56
N LEU A 140 -4.45 -2.66 7.26
CA LEU A 140 -3.56 -3.71 6.80
C LEU A 140 -4.31 -5.02 6.61
N THR A 141 -3.86 -5.84 5.68
CA THR A 141 -4.25 -7.24 5.56
C THR A 141 -3.12 -8.12 6.06
N ALA A 142 -3.47 -9.14 6.82
CA ALA A 142 -2.52 -10.14 7.31
C ALA A 142 -3.18 -11.52 7.36
N MET A 143 -2.37 -12.56 7.53
CA MET A 143 -2.85 -13.92 7.73
C MET A 143 -2.41 -14.39 9.11
N ALA A 144 -3.38 -14.84 9.91
CA ALA A 144 -3.07 -15.50 11.17
C ALA A 144 -2.51 -16.91 10.92
N ASP A 145 -1.69 -17.40 11.83
CA ASP A 145 -1.19 -18.77 11.78
C ASP A 145 -2.32 -19.79 12.02
N GLN A 146 -2.02 -21.09 11.91
CA GLN A 146 -3.03 -22.15 12.05
C GLN A 146 -3.71 -22.20 13.43
N ASP A 147 -3.06 -21.66 14.46
CA ASP A 147 -3.60 -21.59 15.82
C ASP A 147 -4.37 -20.28 16.05
N GLY A 148 -4.41 -19.38 15.06
CA GLY A 148 -5.09 -18.10 15.12
C GLY A 148 -4.26 -17.00 15.78
N ASN A 149 -2.94 -17.18 15.88
CA ASN A 149 -2.04 -16.14 16.37
C ASN A 149 -1.54 -15.28 15.22
N TRP A 150 -1.28 -14.00 15.53
CA TRP A 150 -0.63 -13.08 14.61
C TRP A 150 0.21 -12.08 15.40
N GLN A 151 1.38 -11.73 14.88
CA GLN A 151 2.25 -10.72 15.46
C GLN A 151 2.83 -9.82 14.37
N ALA A 152 2.88 -8.52 14.62
CA ALA A 152 3.54 -7.58 13.73
C ALA A 152 4.00 -6.32 14.48
N LEU A 153 4.91 -5.59 13.85
CA LEU A 153 5.28 -4.24 14.25
C LEU A 153 4.42 -3.24 13.46
N LEU A 154 3.55 -2.53 14.17
CA LEU A 154 2.67 -1.52 13.59
C LEU A 154 3.26 -0.12 13.77
N PRO A 155 3.06 0.78 12.79
CA PRO A 155 3.48 2.17 12.90
C PRO A 155 2.56 2.92 13.87
N ALA A 156 3.09 3.55 14.92
CA ALA A 156 2.28 4.46 15.75
C ALA A 156 2.07 5.80 15.04
N LEU A 157 0.94 6.01 14.36
CA LEU A 157 0.73 7.19 13.51
C LEU A 157 0.40 8.47 14.29
N THR A 158 -0.14 8.35 15.50
CA THR A 158 -0.51 9.50 16.34
C THR A 158 -0.12 9.27 17.81
N ALA A 159 -0.34 10.27 18.67
CA ALA A 159 0.00 10.19 20.10
C ALA A 159 -0.83 9.15 20.89
N ARG A 160 -1.96 8.68 20.33
CA ARG A 160 -2.81 7.64 20.91
C ARG A 160 -3.36 6.79 19.78
N THR A 161 -3.05 5.51 19.82
CA THR A 161 -3.40 4.56 18.75
C THR A 161 -4.45 3.58 19.25
N GLU A 162 -5.56 3.45 18.52
CA GLU A 162 -6.55 2.39 18.75
C GLU A 162 -6.41 1.37 17.62
N VAL A 163 -5.99 0.14 17.96
CA VAL A 163 -5.84 -0.94 16.99
C VAL A 163 -7.05 -1.86 17.10
N SER A 164 -7.71 -2.08 15.98
CA SER A 164 -8.83 -3.02 15.83
C SER A 164 -8.44 -4.15 14.89
N VAL A 165 -8.89 -5.36 15.22
CA VAL A 165 -8.72 -6.55 14.37
C VAL A 165 -10.09 -7.06 13.96
N GLN A 166 -10.26 -7.28 12.66
CA GLN A 166 -11.48 -7.81 12.07
C GLN A 166 -11.24 -9.16 11.40
N PHE A 167 -12.17 -10.07 11.61
CA PHE A 167 -12.26 -11.37 10.95
C PHE A 167 -13.69 -11.55 10.43
N GLN A 168 -13.85 -12.01 9.18
CA GLN A 168 -15.15 -12.14 8.51
C GLN A 168 -16.07 -10.91 8.67
N GLN A 169 -15.49 -9.71 8.53
CA GLN A 169 -16.17 -8.41 8.64
C GLN A 169 -16.69 -8.06 10.04
N ALA A 170 -16.41 -8.86 11.07
CA ALA A 170 -16.67 -8.51 12.45
C ALA A 170 -15.38 -8.13 13.17
N GLN A 171 -15.46 -7.11 14.02
CA GLN A 171 -14.40 -6.80 14.96
C GLN A 171 -14.33 -7.91 16.02
N ILE A 172 -13.18 -8.56 16.12
CA ILE A 172 -12.92 -9.64 17.08
C ILE A 172 -12.07 -9.18 18.26
N ALA A 173 -11.24 -8.15 18.08
CA ALA A 173 -10.46 -7.54 19.15
C ALA A 173 -10.26 -6.04 18.89
N THR A 174 -10.11 -5.26 19.96
CA THR A 174 -9.69 -3.87 19.92
C THR A 174 -8.88 -3.55 21.16
N GLN A 175 -7.86 -2.70 21.02
CA GLN A 175 -7.05 -2.23 22.13
C GLN A 175 -6.53 -0.82 21.84
N THR A 176 -6.47 0.02 22.87
CA THR A 176 -5.90 1.36 22.78
C THR A 176 -4.57 1.42 23.53
N ILE A 177 -3.63 2.20 23.01
CA ILE A 177 -2.33 2.46 23.63
C ILE A 177 -1.90 3.91 23.42
N ASP A 178 -1.23 4.50 24.42
CA ASP A 178 -0.64 5.83 24.31
C ASP A 178 0.76 5.73 23.67
N THR A 179 0.98 6.49 22.60
CA THR A 179 2.18 6.46 21.75
C THR A 179 2.76 7.86 21.56
N PRO A 180 3.14 8.56 22.65
CA PRO A 180 3.58 9.96 22.58
C PRO A 180 4.83 10.17 21.72
N SER A 181 5.65 9.13 21.50
CA SER A 181 6.81 9.17 20.60
C SER A 181 6.45 9.48 19.14
N ALA A 182 5.24 9.18 18.69
CA ALA A 182 4.76 9.53 17.35
C ALA A 182 4.83 11.04 17.08
N THR A 183 4.73 11.87 18.12
CA THR A 183 4.82 13.34 18.01
C THR A 183 6.23 13.87 17.71
N LYS A 184 7.22 13.00 17.61
CA LYS A 184 8.61 13.32 17.29
C LYS A 184 9.04 12.75 15.94
N LEU A 185 8.08 12.20 15.20
CA LEU A 185 8.31 11.51 13.95
C LEU A 185 7.44 12.14 12.86
N ASP A 186 8.04 12.25 11.69
CA ASP A 186 7.35 12.57 10.46
C ASP A 186 7.23 11.30 9.64
N ARG A 187 6.11 11.16 8.94
CA ARG A 187 5.83 9.97 8.14
C ARG A 187 5.26 10.31 6.78
N VAL A 188 5.58 9.46 5.81
CA VAL A 188 4.97 9.48 4.49
C VAL A 188 4.48 8.07 4.19
N ILE A 189 3.19 7.95 3.91
CA ILE A 189 2.52 6.69 3.57
C ILE A 189 2.14 6.76 2.10
N LEU A 190 2.70 5.86 1.30
CA LEU A 190 2.23 5.55 -0.05
C LEU A 190 1.35 4.30 0.04
N THR A 191 0.11 4.37 -0.44
CA THR A 191 -0.74 3.20 -0.69
C THR A 191 -0.92 3.06 -2.19
N ALA A 192 -0.24 2.09 -2.76
CA ALA A 192 -0.16 1.77 -4.17
C ALA A 192 -1.20 0.68 -4.51
N ASP A 193 -1.99 0.87 -5.56
CA ASP A 193 -2.95 -0.16 -5.98
C ASP A 193 -2.21 -1.41 -6.48
N SER A 194 -2.85 -2.59 -6.43
CA SER A 194 -2.20 -3.90 -6.61
C SER A 194 -1.39 -4.10 -7.91
N ALA A 195 -1.67 -3.32 -8.96
CA ALA A 195 -0.97 -3.38 -10.25
C ALA A 195 -0.09 -2.13 -10.53
N SER A 196 -0.01 -1.20 -9.59
CA SER A 196 0.62 0.11 -9.82
C SER A 196 2.15 0.07 -9.77
N SER A 197 2.75 -0.96 -9.12
CA SER A 197 4.20 -1.11 -8.92
C SER A 197 4.90 0.18 -8.45
N MET A 198 4.18 1.02 -7.69
CA MET A 198 4.73 2.26 -7.14
C MET A 198 5.46 1.98 -5.83
N HIS A 199 6.67 2.52 -5.71
CA HIS A 199 7.53 2.42 -4.54
C HIS A 199 8.02 3.81 -4.12
N LEU A 200 8.18 4.02 -2.82
CA LEU A 200 8.86 5.18 -2.27
C LEU A 200 10.37 4.98 -2.37
N ASP A 201 11.03 6.01 -2.86
CA ASP A 201 12.48 6.15 -2.81
C ASP A 201 12.82 7.48 -2.12
N ILE A 202 13.67 7.40 -1.10
CA ILE A 202 14.05 8.53 -0.26
C ILE A 202 15.56 8.66 -0.28
N HIS A 203 16.02 9.87 -0.57
CA HIS A 203 17.43 10.24 -0.46
C HIS A 203 17.61 11.22 0.69
N GLU A 204 18.09 10.72 1.83
CA GLU A 204 18.44 11.55 2.97
C GLU A 204 19.83 12.17 2.83
N MET A 205 19.94 13.46 3.15
CA MET A 205 21.24 14.13 3.28
C MET A 205 21.58 14.28 4.76
N ALA A 206 22.52 13.47 5.26
CA ALA A 206 23.02 13.62 6.62
C ALA A 206 23.98 14.83 6.72
N PRO A 207 23.91 15.65 7.78
CA PRO A 207 24.87 16.74 7.98
C PRO A 207 26.31 16.20 8.07
N GLY A 208 27.13 16.48 7.06
CA GLY A 208 28.55 16.11 7.02
C GLY A 208 28.87 14.79 6.33
N GLU A 209 27.89 14.08 5.74
CA GLU A 209 28.14 12.90 4.91
C GLU A 209 27.64 13.16 3.48
N GLU A 210 28.52 12.97 2.49
CA GLU A 210 28.11 12.93 1.08
C GLU A 210 27.73 11.49 0.71
N GLY A 211 26.46 11.28 0.37
CA GLY A 211 26.05 10.23 -0.60
C GLY A 211 25.67 8.84 -0.10
N SER A 212 25.09 8.66 1.09
CA SER A 212 24.73 7.29 1.54
C SER A 212 23.48 7.21 2.41
N GLY A 213 22.37 7.72 1.92
CA GLY A 213 21.10 7.48 2.57
C GLY A 213 19.92 7.25 1.65
N ASP A 214 20.15 6.46 0.59
CA ASP A 214 19.06 5.95 -0.23
C ASP A 214 18.30 4.92 0.60
N ILE A 215 16.98 5.11 0.70
CA ILE A 215 16.07 4.26 1.43
C ILE A 215 14.95 3.89 0.47
N SER A 216 14.81 2.59 0.25
CA SER A 216 13.81 1.99 -0.63
C SER A 216 13.31 0.67 -0.02
N ALA A 217 12.39 -0.02 -0.70
CA ALA A 217 11.95 -1.35 -0.28
C ALA A 217 13.12 -2.37 -0.24
N GLU A 218 14.12 -2.20 -1.10
CA GLU A 218 15.33 -3.04 -1.15
C GLU A 218 16.37 -2.65 -0.09
N MET A 219 16.35 -1.39 0.36
CA MET A 219 17.28 -0.84 1.36
C MET A 219 16.52 -0.08 2.47
N PRO A 220 15.63 -0.74 3.24
CA PRO A 220 14.68 -0.04 4.11
C PRO A 220 15.30 0.58 5.37
N ARG A 221 16.55 0.26 5.70
CA ARG A 221 17.19 0.48 7.02
C ARG A 221 16.39 -0.15 8.18
N ASN A 222 17.01 -0.21 9.36
CA ASN A 222 16.37 -0.83 10.53
C ASN A 222 15.65 0.26 11.36
N PRO A 223 14.40 0.03 11.82
CA PRO A 223 13.74 0.90 12.79
C PRO A 223 14.59 1.19 14.05
N ASP A 224 15.44 0.25 14.47
CA ASP A 224 16.33 0.42 15.63
C ASP A 224 17.56 1.31 15.34
N ASP A 225 17.78 1.70 14.08
CA ASP A 225 18.86 2.61 13.71
C ASP A 225 18.57 4.02 14.28
N THR A 226 19.61 4.62 14.86
CA THR A 226 19.48 5.94 15.50
C THR A 226 19.73 7.12 14.56
N ILE A 227 20.05 6.84 13.30
CA ILE A 227 20.45 7.83 12.30
C ILE A 227 19.47 7.78 11.14
N GLY A 228 18.85 8.93 10.85
CA GLY A 228 17.97 9.09 9.70
C GLY A 228 16.62 8.41 9.86
N GLY A 229 15.94 8.20 8.74
CA GLY A 229 14.70 7.47 8.63
C GLY A 229 14.87 6.02 8.20
N TYR A 230 13.74 5.33 8.14
CA TYR A 230 13.60 3.94 7.69
C TYR A 230 12.26 3.75 6.95
N LEU A 231 12.15 2.66 6.19
CA LEU A 231 10.96 2.29 5.43
C LEU A 231 10.39 0.97 5.96
N MET A 232 9.07 0.88 6.06
CA MET A 232 8.36 -0.37 6.33
C MET A 232 7.33 -0.63 5.22
N SER A 233 7.17 -1.89 4.83
CA SER A 233 6.20 -2.32 3.82
C SER A 233 5.11 -3.19 4.44
N TYR A 234 3.87 -3.00 3.98
CA TYR A 234 2.71 -3.76 4.44
C TYR A 234 1.78 -4.11 3.27
N ALA A 235 1.01 -5.18 3.45
CA ALA A 235 -0.11 -5.49 2.56
C ALA A 235 -1.36 -4.73 3.02
N GLY A 236 -2.06 -4.12 2.07
CA GLY A 236 -3.32 -3.43 2.29
C GLY A 236 -4.53 -4.21 1.76
N PRO A 237 -5.73 -3.63 1.85
CA PRO A 237 -6.95 -4.19 1.26
C PRO A 237 -6.84 -4.34 -0.26
N GLU A 238 -7.57 -5.30 -0.83
CA GLU A 238 -7.67 -5.48 -2.30
C GLU A 238 -6.30 -5.72 -2.99
N GLY A 239 -5.30 -6.16 -2.22
CA GLY A 239 -3.95 -6.41 -2.71
C GLY A 239 -3.11 -5.15 -2.89
N SER A 240 -3.54 -3.99 -2.35
CA SER A 240 -2.71 -2.80 -2.35
C SER A 240 -1.41 -3.02 -1.57
N GLN A 241 -0.36 -2.32 -1.99
CA GLN A 241 0.92 -2.28 -1.30
C GLN A 241 1.03 -0.96 -0.55
N ILE A 242 1.51 -1.02 0.69
CA ILE A 242 1.66 0.15 1.54
C ILE A 242 3.13 0.28 1.90
N GLU A 243 3.72 1.43 1.59
CA GLU A 243 5.07 1.77 2.02
C GLU A 243 5.02 2.99 2.93
N LEU A 244 5.64 2.86 4.09
CA LEU A 244 5.64 3.86 5.13
C LEU A 244 7.07 4.24 5.45
N TYR A 245 7.42 5.46 5.08
CA TYR A 245 8.65 6.10 5.48
C TYR A 245 8.47 6.78 6.84
N THR A 246 9.38 6.53 7.77
CA THR A 246 9.43 7.19 9.08
C THR A 246 10.77 7.86 9.27
N ALA A 247 10.77 9.13 9.64
CA ALA A 247 11.96 9.86 10.03
C ALA A 247 11.75 10.60 11.35
N PRO A 248 12.78 10.74 12.20
CA PRO A 248 12.77 11.73 13.27
C PRO A 248 12.51 13.12 12.72
N SER A 249 11.68 13.94 13.38
CA SER A 249 11.37 15.30 12.89
C SER A 249 12.59 16.25 12.86
N SER A 250 13.74 15.81 13.37
CA SER A 250 15.03 16.48 13.20
C SER A 250 15.64 16.31 11.81
N VAL A 251 15.18 15.33 11.02
CA VAL A 251 15.59 15.15 9.62
C VAL A 251 14.90 16.22 8.79
N THR A 252 15.66 17.23 8.38
CA THR A 252 15.14 18.39 7.62
C THR A 252 15.40 18.31 6.12
N GLN A 253 16.28 17.40 5.69
CA GLN A 253 16.71 17.25 4.29
C GLN A 253 16.54 15.79 3.83
N ALA A 254 15.35 15.48 3.35
CA ALA A 254 15.03 14.23 2.68
C ALA A 254 14.31 14.55 1.38
N ARG A 255 14.90 14.14 0.26
CA ARG A 255 14.23 14.19 -1.04
C ARG A 255 13.44 12.91 -1.20
N LEU A 256 12.15 13.03 -1.55
CA LEU A 256 11.27 11.90 -1.75
C LEU A 256 10.85 11.83 -3.21
N GLN A 257 10.78 10.62 -3.73
CA GLN A 257 10.24 10.33 -5.05
C GLN A 257 9.42 9.05 -5.01
N ILE A 258 8.50 8.92 -5.96
CA ILE A 258 7.81 7.67 -6.24
C ILE A 258 8.42 7.12 -7.53
N GLU A 259 8.88 5.88 -7.48
CA GLU A 259 9.35 5.15 -8.65
C GLU A 259 8.32 4.08 -9.01
N ALA A 260 8.07 3.92 -10.31
CA ALA A 260 7.22 2.86 -10.83
C ALA A 260 7.91 2.15 -11.98
N GLU A 261 8.22 0.85 -11.81
CA GLU A 261 8.75 0.03 -12.88
C GLU A 261 7.65 -0.24 -13.93
N VAL A 262 8.02 -0.11 -15.20
CA VAL A 262 7.15 -0.47 -16.33
C VAL A 262 7.17 -1.99 -16.47
N THR A 263 6.04 -2.62 -16.20
CA THR A 263 5.85 -4.06 -16.30
C THR A 263 4.87 -4.40 -17.43
N PRO A 264 4.82 -5.66 -17.90
CA PRO A 264 3.78 -6.10 -18.83
C PRO A 264 2.35 -5.89 -18.33
N ASP A 265 2.17 -5.83 -17.01
CA ASP A 265 0.87 -5.73 -16.35
C ASP A 265 0.39 -4.29 -16.19
N ASN A 266 1.28 -3.28 -16.27
CA ASN A 266 0.95 -1.87 -16.07
C ASN A 266 1.26 -0.95 -17.27
N CYS A 267 1.98 -1.43 -18.29
CA CYS A 267 2.38 -0.59 -19.42
C CYS A 267 1.18 -0.05 -20.22
N GLY A 268 1.26 1.22 -20.63
CA GLY A 268 0.20 1.92 -21.35
C GLY A 268 -1.08 2.16 -20.53
N THR A 269 -1.03 1.96 -19.21
CA THR A 269 -2.13 2.23 -18.28
C THR A 269 -1.76 3.39 -17.36
N THR A 270 -2.69 3.82 -16.51
CA THR A 270 -2.39 4.77 -15.43
C THR A 270 -2.23 3.99 -14.14
N ALA A 271 -1.04 4.02 -13.57
CA ALA A 271 -0.80 3.51 -12.22
C ALA A 271 -1.41 4.50 -11.21
N THR A 272 -2.12 4.00 -10.20
CA THR A 272 -2.82 4.81 -9.21
C THR A 272 -2.49 4.43 -7.76
N GLY A 273 -2.67 5.39 -6.87
CA GLY A 273 -2.49 5.19 -5.43
C GLY A 273 -2.84 6.46 -4.65
N THR A 274 -2.46 6.48 -3.37
CA THR A 274 -2.62 7.64 -2.49
C THR A 274 -1.36 7.90 -1.68
N LEU A 275 -1.14 9.17 -1.34
CA LEU A 275 -0.06 9.63 -0.48
C LEU A 275 -0.65 10.36 0.72
N GLN A 276 -0.17 10.05 1.91
CA GLN A 276 -0.51 10.79 3.12
C GLN A 276 0.75 11.13 3.92
N ARG A 277 0.82 12.36 4.42
CA ARG A 277 1.95 12.84 5.21
C ARG A 277 1.53 13.08 6.65
N PHE A 278 2.46 12.90 7.57
CA PHE A 278 2.32 13.19 8.98
C PHE A 278 3.45 14.11 9.40
N ASP A 279 3.10 15.22 10.04
CA ASP A 279 4.03 16.18 10.61
C ASP A 279 3.91 16.08 12.14
N ALA A 280 4.95 15.57 12.80
CA ALA A 280 4.96 15.33 14.24
C ALA A 280 3.69 14.58 14.74
N GLY A 281 3.31 13.51 14.05
CA GLY A 281 2.13 12.68 14.37
C GLY A 281 0.77 13.34 14.06
N VAL A 282 0.75 14.49 13.38
CA VAL A 282 -0.48 15.15 12.90
C VAL A 282 -0.72 14.75 11.45
N PRO A 283 -1.86 14.08 11.12
CA PRO A 283 -2.15 13.67 9.76
C PRO A 283 -2.46 14.87 8.86
N GLY A 284 -1.81 14.92 7.71
CA GLY A 284 -2.19 15.74 6.57
C GLY A 284 -3.31 15.08 5.75
N PRO A 285 -3.81 15.78 4.71
CA PRO A 285 -4.80 15.21 3.81
C PRO A 285 -4.23 14.04 3.01
N THR A 286 -5.05 13.03 2.76
CA THR A 286 -4.75 11.98 1.78
C THR A 286 -4.90 12.57 0.38
N GLN A 287 -3.84 12.48 -0.43
CA GLN A 287 -3.79 13.01 -1.78
C GLN A 287 -3.75 11.84 -2.78
N PRO A 288 -4.52 11.87 -3.88
CA PRO A 288 -4.38 10.88 -4.94
C PRO A 288 -3.04 11.07 -5.66
N VAL A 289 -2.44 9.95 -6.06
CA VAL A 289 -1.27 9.91 -6.93
C VAL A 289 -1.61 9.10 -8.16
N SER A 290 -1.19 9.58 -9.32
CA SER A 290 -1.35 8.89 -10.59
C SER A 290 -0.13 9.10 -11.47
N ILE A 291 0.35 8.03 -12.10
CA ILE A 291 1.46 8.06 -13.04
C ILE A 291 0.98 7.42 -14.34
N ASP A 292 1.03 8.16 -15.43
CA ASP A 292 0.74 7.61 -16.75
C ASP A 292 1.93 6.77 -17.22
N MET A 293 1.72 5.46 -17.33
CA MET A 293 2.78 4.53 -17.66
C MET A 293 3.10 4.57 -19.16
N PRO A 294 4.38 4.59 -19.54
CA PRO A 294 4.82 4.45 -20.92
C PRO A 294 4.27 3.18 -21.58
N SER A 295 4.36 3.14 -22.92
CA SER A 295 4.02 1.94 -23.68
C SER A 295 4.88 0.72 -23.29
N CYS A 296 4.43 -0.48 -23.66
CA CYS A 296 5.10 -1.73 -23.34
C CYS A 296 6.49 -1.91 -24.00
N GLU A 297 6.91 -0.99 -24.87
CA GLU A 297 8.29 -0.94 -25.36
C GLU A 297 9.29 -0.53 -24.28
N ALA A 298 8.82 0.12 -23.21
CA ALA A 298 9.63 0.59 -22.09
C ALA A 298 9.66 -0.39 -20.91
N VAL A 299 9.19 -1.64 -21.08
CA VAL A 299 9.23 -2.65 -20.01
C VAL A 299 10.65 -2.82 -19.48
N GLY A 300 10.80 -2.84 -18.15
CA GLY A 300 12.08 -2.86 -17.43
C GLY A 300 12.76 -1.49 -17.28
N GLN A 301 12.09 -0.40 -17.68
CA GLN A 301 12.46 0.96 -17.30
C GLN A 301 11.60 1.43 -16.11
N SER A 302 11.99 2.53 -15.46
CA SER A 302 11.22 3.14 -14.37
C SER A 302 10.77 4.55 -14.70
N VAL A 303 9.57 4.91 -14.25
CA VAL A 303 9.06 6.29 -14.22
C VAL A 303 9.29 6.84 -12.82
N VAL A 304 9.78 8.07 -12.73
CA VAL A 304 10.03 8.76 -11.45
C VAL A 304 9.13 9.97 -11.33
N LEU A 305 8.41 10.07 -10.22
CA LEU A 305 7.59 11.21 -9.83
C LEU A 305 8.22 11.88 -8.59
N PRO A 306 8.84 13.06 -8.71
CA PRO A 306 9.38 13.77 -7.56
C PRO A 306 8.25 14.28 -6.66
N LEU A 307 8.46 14.17 -5.35
CA LEU A 307 7.56 14.69 -4.34
C LEU A 307 8.15 15.93 -3.65
N PRO A 308 7.32 16.80 -3.04
CA PRO A 308 7.84 17.86 -2.18
C PRO A 308 8.68 17.28 -1.03
N ASP A 309 9.72 18.01 -0.62
CA ASP A 309 10.52 17.66 0.56
C ASP A 309 9.63 17.50 1.79
N LEU A 310 10.07 16.67 2.74
CA LEU A 310 9.31 16.29 3.93
C LEU A 310 8.71 17.50 4.68
N HIS A 311 9.46 18.61 4.74
CA HIS A 311 9.13 19.83 5.49
C HIS A 311 8.72 21.05 4.62
N ALA A 312 8.52 20.87 3.31
CA ALA A 312 8.30 21.99 2.39
C ALA A 312 7.06 22.84 2.76
N GLU A 313 5.97 22.19 3.20
CA GLU A 313 4.72 22.89 3.54
C GLU A 313 4.80 23.63 4.89
N ALA A 314 5.53 23.10 5.86
CA ALA A 314 5.74 23.74 7.15
C ALA A 314 6.50 25.06 7.00
N LEU A 315 7.53 25.07 6.14
CA LEU A 315 8.31 26.27 5.82
C LEU A 315 7.47 27.33 5.10
N GLN A 316 6.58 26.94 4.20
CA GLN A 316 5.66 27.86 3.52
C GLN A 316 4.65 28.49 4.50
N ARG A 317 4.13 27.73 5.47
CA ARG A 317 3.21 28.26 6.50
C ARG A 317 3.89 29.26 7.45
N ILE A 318 5.17 29.06 7.75
CA ILE A 318 5.95 30.01 8.55
C ILE A 318 6.23 31.28 7.75
N ALA A 319 6.57 31.16 6.46
CA ALA A 319 6.83 32.30 5.59
C ALA A 319 5.60 33.19 5.30
N GLN A 320 4.39 32.67 5.53
CA GLN A 320 3.12 33.40 5.33
C GLN A 320 2.57 34.04 6.62
N LYS A 321 3.27 33.91 7.76
CA LYS A 321 2.95 34.58 9.03
C LYS A 321 3.91 35.73 9.30
#